data_AF-A0A6A7VYE9-F1
#
_entry.id   AF-A0A6A7VYE9-F1
#
_cell.length_a   1.000
_cell.length_b   1.000
_cell.length_c   1.000
_cell.angle_alpha   90.00
_cell.angle_beta   90.00
_cell.angle_gamma   90.00
#
_symmetry.space_group_name_H-M   'P 1'
#
loop_
_entity.id
_entity.type
_entity.pdbx_description
1 polymer ?
#
loop_
_entity_poly.entity_id
_entity_poly.type
_entity_poly.pdbx_seq_one_letter_code
_entity_poly.pdbx_strand_id
1 'polypeptide(L)' 'MERYSCKQLKSLVASGVAKDVTYANERSDIPESYTQIGYAAGIYGCNGMLLKGESGQLYAVTGRTSAIYIF' A
#
# COMPACT_ATOMS: atom_id res chain seq x y z
N MET A 1 2.29 -0.92 -13.46
CA MET A 1 1.56 -0.62 -12.22
C MET A 1 0.54 0.46 -12.49
N GLU A 2 -0.65 0.31 -11.92
CA GLU A 2 -1.74 1.28 -12.06
C GLU A 2 -1.54 2.46 -11.08
N ARG A 3 -1.95 3.65 -11.51
CA ARG A 3 -1.84 4.87 -10.71
C ARG A 3 -3.13 5.11 -9.94
N TYR A 4 -3.01 5.21 -8.62
CA TYR A 4 -4.07 5.55 -7.69
C TYR A 4 -3.86 6.95 -7.11
N SER A 5 -4.91 7.51 -6.51
CA SER A 5 -4.81 8.62 -5.57
C SER A 5 -4.72 8.10 -4.14
N CYS A 6 -4.09 8.85 -3.24
CA CYS A 6 -4.12 8.51 -1.81
C CYS A 6 -5.55 8.42 -1.27
N LYS A 7 -6.50 9.19 -1.84
CA LYS A 7 -7.91 9.12 -1.49
C LYS A 7 -8.53 7.75 -1.84
N GLN A 8 -8.21 7.21 -3.02
CA GLN A 8 -8.65 5.86 -3.40
C GLN A 8 -8.05 4.79 -2.49
N LEU A 9 -6.75 4.87 -2.19
CA LEU A 9 -6.10 3.91 -1.28
C LEU A 9 -6.74 3.94 0.12
N LYS A 10 -6.98 5.15 0.66
CA LYS A 10 -7.70 5.32 1.93
C LYS A 10 -9.13 4.76 1.88
N SER A 11 -9.80 4.90 0.74
CA SER A 11 -11.14 4.33 0.56
C SER A 11 -11.13 2.80 0.60
N LEU A 12 -10.12 2.15 -0.01
CA LEU A 12 -9.97 0.69 0.01
C LEU A 12 -9.72 0.17 1.43
N VAL A 13 -8.94 0.91 2.22
CA VAL A 13 -8.71 0.60 3.64
C VAL A 13 -9.99 0.81 4.45
N ALA A 14 -10.66 1.94 4.26
CA ALA A 14 -11.89 2.27 4.98
C ALA A 14 -13.03 1.28 4.68
N SER A 15 -13.09 0.71 3.47
CA SER A 15 -14.05 -0.33 3.10
C SER A 15 -13.66 -1.73 3.54
N GLY A 16 -12.51 -1.91 4.22
CA GLY A 16 -12.00 -3.22 4.66
C GLY A 16 -11.50 -4.11 3.51
N VAL A 17 -11.37 -3.57 2.30
CA VAL A 17 -10.91 -4.31 1.11
C VAL A 17 -9.39 -4.48 1.14
N ALA A 18 -8.67 -3.46 1.62
CA ALA A 18 -7.24 -3.51 1.82
C ALA A 18 -6.88 -3.34 3.31
N LYS A 19 -5.85 -4.03 3.78
CA LYS A 19 -5.27 -3.86 5.11
C LYS A 19 -4.31 -2.67 5.11
N ASP A 20 -4.43 -1.79 6.10
CA ASP A 20 -3.50 -0.66 6.25
C ASP A 20 -2.13 -1.15 6.73
N VAL A 21 -1.09 -0.83 5.97
CA VAL A 21 0.32 -1.09 6.30
C VAL A 21 1.14 0.21 6.23
N THR A 22 0.49 1.37 6.36
CA THR A 22 1.13 2.69 6.24
C THR A 22 2.26 2.88 7.24
N TYR A 23 2.20 2.26 8.43
CA TYR A 23 3.22 2.37 9.47
C TYR A 23 3.98 1.07 9.73
N ALA A 24 4.01 0.17 8.74
CA ALA A 24 4.84 -1.02 8.81
C ALA A 24 6.32 -0.63 8.91
N ASN A 25 7.07 -1.39 9.71
CA ASN A 25 8.49 -1.18 9.97
C ASN A 25 9.35 -2.26 9.32
N GLU A 26 8.77 -3.41 9.00
CA GLU A 26 9.47 -4.53 8.37
C GLU A 26 8.61 -5.22 7.31
N ARG A 27 9.26 -5.96 6.40
CA ARG A 27 8.54 -6.71 5.35
C ARG A 27 7.64 -7.80 5.94
N SER A 28 8.00 -8.35 7.11
CA SER A 28 7.24 -9.38 7.81
C SER A 28 5.89 -8.90 8.34
N ASP A 29 5.64 -7.58 8.40
CA ASP A 29 4.32 -7.02 8.73
C ASP A 29 3.25 -7.43 7.71
N ILE A 30 3.67 -7.82 6.50
CA ILE A 30 2.87 -8.59 5.55
C ILE A 30 3.34 -10.05 5.66
N PRO A 31 2.55 -10.96 6.28
CA PRO A 31 2.98 -12.32 6.59
C PRO A 31 2.91 -13.26 5.37
N GLU A 32 3.15 -12.74 4.17
CA GLU A 32 3.09 -13.48 2.91
C GLU A 32 3.92 -12.78 1.82
N SER A 33 4.24 -13.52 0.76
CA SER A 33 4.80 -12.91 -0.46
C SER A 33 3.77 -11.96 -1.07
N TYR A 34 4.22 -10.82 -1.56
CA TYR A 34 3.36 -9.81 -2.17
C TYR A 34 3.99 -9.22 -3.43
N THR A 35 3.15 -8.67 -4.29
CA THR A 35 3.57 -7.91 -5.48
C THR A 35 2.93 -6.54 -5.45
N GLN A 36 3.70 -5.52 -5.83
CA GLN A 36 3.16 -4.18 -6.01
C GLN A 36 2.32 -4.11 -7.30
N ILE A 37 1.03 -3.81 -7.15
CA ILE A 37 0.10 -3.71 -8.28
C ILE A 37 -0.25 -2.26 -8.61
N GLY A 38 -0.11 -1.35 -7.64
CA GLY A 38 -0.39 0.07 -7.84
C GLY A 38 0.43 1.00 -6.95
N TYR A 39 0.43 2.28 -7.32
CA TYR A 39 1.09 3.34 -6.57
C TYR A 39 0.27 4.62 -6.60
N ALA A 40 0.45 5.46 -5.58
CA ALA A 40 -0.05 6.83 -5.55
C ALA A 40 1.13 7.80 -5.58
N ALA A 41 1.07 8.78 -6.48
CA ALA A 41 2.08 9.81 -6.62
C ALA A 41 1.48 11.20 -6.39
N GLY A 42 2.21 12.03 -5.64
CA GLY A 42 1.93 13.46 -5.45
C GLY A 42 3.16 14.32 -5.76
N ILE A 43 3.19 15.55 -5.22
CA ILE A 43 4.22 16.56 -5.51
C ILE A 43 5.63 16.06 -5.19
N TYR A 44 5.79 15.30 -4.10
CA TYR A 44 7.09 14.79 -3.62
C TYR A 44 7.41 13.36 -4.08
N GLY A 45 6.76 12.88 -5.14
CA GLY A 45 6.90 11.52 -5.64
C GLY A 45 5.89 10.55 -5.04
N CYS A 46 6.33 9.33 -4.73
CA CYS A 46 5.46 8.29 -4.19
C CYS A 46 4.91 8.67 -2.80
N ASN A 47 3.59 8.65 -2.67
CA ASN A 47 2.83 8.97 -1.47
C ASN A 47 1.91 7.82 -1.02
N GLY A 48 2.05 6.64 -1.65
CA GLY A 48 1.27 5.46 -1.30
C GLY A 48 1.45 4.33 -2.29
N MET A 49 1.10 3.12 -1.88
CA MET A 49 1.28 1.90 -2.66
C MET A 49 0.12 0.94 -2.42
N LEU A 50 -0.18 0.13 -3.42
CA LEU A 50 -1.13 -0.98 -3.32
C LEU A 50 -0.38 -2.27 -3.64
N LEU A 51 -0.40 -3.17 -2.67
CA LEU A 51 0.26 -4.47 -2.71
C LEU A 51 -0.81 -5.55 -2.72
N LYS A 52 -0.55 -6.63 -3.45
CA LYS A 52 -1.39 -7.82 -3.46
C LYS A 52 -0.58 -8.99 -2.93
N GLY A 53 -1.04 -9.58 -1.84
CA GLY A 53 -0.52 -10.82 -1.31
C GLY A 53 -0.85 -12.00 -2.22
N GLU A 54 -0.09 -13.08 -2.10
CA GLU A 54 -0.34 -14.35 -2.81
C GLU A 54 -1.73 -14.92 -2.48
N SER A 55 -2.22 -14.73 -1.25
CA SER A 55 -3.58 -15.08 -0.83
C SER A 55 -4.69 -14.31 -1.56
N GLY A 56 -4.33 -13.24 -2.28
CA GLY A 56 -5.26 -12.29 -2.87
C GLY A 56 -5.63 -11.13 -1.95
N GLN A 57 -5.19 -11.14 -0.69
CA GLN A 57 -5.39 -10.03 0.24
C GLN A 57 -4.69 -8.77 -0.27
N LEU A 58 -5.40 -7.65 -0.24
CA LEU A 58 -4.83 -6.35 -0.58
C LEU A 58 -4.26 -5.68 0.66
N TYR A 59 -3.14 -5.00 0.47
CA TYR A 59 -2.47 -4.18 1.48
C TYR A 59 -2.18 -2.81 0.90
N ALA A 60 -2.39 -1.75 1.66
CA ALA A 60 -2.21 -0.39 1.19
C ALA A 60 -1.34 0.45 2.12
N VAL A 61 -0.41 1.19 1.52
CA VAL A 61 0.29 2.32 2.14
C VAL A 61 -0.45 3.58 1.70
N THR A 62 -1.03 4.33 2.63
CA THR A 62 -1.95 5.44 2.33
C THR A 62 -1.36 6.83 2.53
N GLY A 63 -0.06 6.90 2.86
CA GLY A 63 0.67 8.13 3.08
C GLY A 63 2.17 7.98 2.84
N ARG A 64 2.89 9.11 2.86
CA ARG A 64 4.34 9.14 2.70
C ARG A 64 5.04 8.80 4.01
N THR A 65 5.34 7.52 4.19
CA THR A 65 6.03 6.96 5.36
C THR A 65 7.22 6.11 4.94
N SER A 66 7.99 5.62 5.93
CA SER A 66 9.08 4.65 5.71
C SER A 66 8.63 3.40 4.96
N ALA A 67 7.36 3.01 5.08
CA ALA A 67 6.78 1.85 4.39
C ALA A 67 6.96 1.88 2.87
N ILE A 68 7.07 3.07 2.26
CA ILE A 68 7.32 3.24 0.81
C ILE A 68 8.71 2.72 0.40
N TYR A 69 9.67 2.69 1.33
CA TYR A 69 11.03 2.21 1.08
C TYR A 69 11.24 0.76 1.53
N ILE A 70 10.29 0.20 2.30
CA ILE A 70 10.34 -1.17 2.80
C ILE A 70 9.75 -2.13 1.77
N PHE A 71 8.56 -1.82 1.27
CA PHE A 71 7.80 -2.65 0.34
C PHE A 71 8.11 -2.31 -1.12
#